data_AF-R6FAI1-F1
#
_entry.id   AF-R6FAI1-F1
#
_cell.length_a   1.000
_cell.length_b   1.000
_cell.length_c   1.000
_cell.angle_alpha   90.00
_cell.angle_beta   90.00
_cell.angle_gamma   90.00
#
_symmetry.space_group_name_H-M   'P 1'
#
loop_
_entity.id
_entity.type
_entity.pdbx_description
1 polymer ?
#
loop_
_entity_poly.entity_id
_entity_poly.type
_entity_poly.pdbx_seq_one_letter_code
_entity_poly.pdbx_strand_id
1 'polypeptide(L)'
;MVASQSSEANARCGKELYLHIKNGGTTVTWTKQNYELCMAYCKIEFAETMAEIEHCYGKIAPRKQLIMLLQHLNYDYAAIGRVLGINSDSVRKNIARITPLTK
;
A
#
# COMPACT_ATOMS: atom_id res chain seq x y z
N MET A 1 -28.71 9.84 8.04
CA MET A 1 -28.21 8.46 7.77
C MET A 1 -27.22 8.40 6.58
N VAL A 2 -26.39 9.43 6.32
CA VAL A 2 -25.55 9.47 5.10
C VAL A 2 -24.10 8.99 5.35
N ALA A 3 -23.64 8.98 6.61
CA ALA A 3 -22.27 8.57 6.95
C ALA A 3 -22.00 7.06 6.77
N SER A 4 -23.01 6.21 6.99
CA SER A 4 -22.85 4.75 6.99
C SER A 4 -22.61 4.17 5.59
N GLN A 5 -23.31 4.68 4.57
CA GLN A 5 -23.18 4.18 3.19
C GLN A 5 -21.82 4.52 2.57
N SER A 6 -21.26 5.68 2.89
CA SER A 6 -19.93 6.08 2.43
C SER A 6 -18.83 5.20 3.05
N SER A 7 -18.97 4.82 4.33
CA SER A 7 -17.98 3.98 5.01
C SER A 7 -17.92 2.55 4.45
N GLU A 8 -19.07 1.91 4.22
CA GLU A 8 -19.12 0.56 3.64
C GLU A 8 -18.64 0.54 2.18
N ALA A 9 -19.05 1.53 1.39
CA ALA A 9 -18.58 1.67 0.00
C ALA A 9 -17.06 1.89 -0.07
N ASN A 10 -16.50 2.71 0.82
CA ASN A 10 -15.06 2.94 0.91
C ASN A 10 -14.30 1.68 1.33
N ALA A 11 -14.82 0.91 2.30
CA ALA A 11 -14.23 -0.35 2.73
C ALA A 11 -14.22 -1.38 1.58
N ARG A 12 -15.34 -1.49 0.86
CA ARG A 12 -15.45 -2.34 -0.34
C ARG A 12 -14.46 -1.91 -1.42
N CYS A 13 -14.39 -0.62 -1.73
CA CYS A 13 -13.45 -0.08 -2.72
C CYS A 13 -11.99 -0.37 -2.35
N GLY A 14 -11.61 -0.18 -1.09
CA GLY A 14 -10.26 -0.50 -0.60
C GLY A 14 -9.89 -1.98 -0.81
N LYS A 15 -10.83 -2.90 -0.52
CA LYS A 15 -10.65 -4.33 -0.77
C LYS A 15 -10.51 -4.64 -2.26
N GLU A 16 -11.35 -4.07 -3.12
CA GLU A 16 -11.30 -4.27 -4.57
C GLU A 16 -9.95 -3.77 -5.15
N LEU A 17 -9.43 -2.64 -4.66
CA LEU A 17 -8.13 -2.11 -5.07
C LEU A 17 -6.97 -3.03 -4.66
N TYR A 18 -7.00 -3.61 -3.46
CA TYR A 18 -6.00 -4.59 -3.04
C TYR A 18 -6.09 -5.89 -3.87
N LEU A 19 -7.29 -6.40 -4.11
CA LEU A 19 -7.48 -7.59 -4.94
C LEU A 19 -7.04 -7.37 -6.38
N HIS A 20 -7.26 -6.17 -6.93
CA HIS A 20 -6.78 -5.80 -8.26
C HIS A 20 -5.26 -5.97 -8.37
N ILE A 21 -4.47 -5.45 -7.43
CA ILE A 21 -3.01 -5.60 -7.47
C ILE A 21 -2.56 -7.04 -7.16
N LYS A 22 -3.25 -7.75 -6.26
CA LYS A 22 -2.99 -9.17 -5.96
C LYS A 22 -3.19 -10.05 -7.19
N ASN A 23 -4.14 -9.69 -8.05
CA ASN A 23 -4.47 -10.39 -9.30
C ASN A 23 -3.66 -9.88 -10.51
N GLY A 24 -2.57 -9.13 -10.28
CA GLY A 24 -1.65 -8.67 -11.33
C GLY A 24 -1.96 -7.30 -11.94
N GLY A 25 -2.93 -6.57 -11.39
CA GLY A 25 -3.23 -5.20 -11.77
C GLY A 25 -2.16 -4.19 -11.32
N THR A 26 -2.20 -2.99 -11.91
CA THR A 26 -1.22 -1.92 -11.64
C THR A 26 -1.85 -0.70 -10.96
N THR A 27 -1.01 0.15 -10.35
CA THR A 27 -1.42 1.38 -9.66
C THR A 27 -1.11 2.64 -10.48
N VAL A 28 -0.81 2.52 -11.78
CA VAL A 28 -0.40 3.64 -12.65
C VAL A 28 -1.46 4.73 -12.72
N THR A 29 -2.74 4.34 -12.73
CA THR A 29 -3.89 5.24 -12.78
C THR A 29 -4.42 5.62 -11.41
N TRP A 30 -3.76 5.20 -10.32
CA TRP A 30 -4.26 5.45 -8.98
C TRP A 30 -4.11 6.90 -8.57
N THR A 31 -5.23 7.48 -8.10
CA THR A 31 -5.23 8.76 -7.42
C THR A 31 -4.73 8.61 -5.98
N LYS A 32 -4.48 9.73 -5.29
CA LYS A 32 -4.17 9.72 -3.85
C LYS A 32 -5.24 8.99 -3.03
N GLN A 33 -6.51 9.22 -3.35
CA GLN A 33 -7.64 8.60 -2.67
C GLN A 33 -7.64 7.08 -2.84
N ASN A 34 -7.28 6.55 -4.03
CA ASN A 34 -7.19 5.11 -4.24
C ASN A 34 -6.15 4.48 -3.30
N TYR A 35 -4.99 5.11 -3.11
CA TYR A 35 -4.01 4.62 -2.14
C TYR A 35 -4.54 4.70 -0.71
N GLU A 36 -5.23 5.77 -0.32
CA GLU A 36 -5.80 5.91 1.03
C GLU A 36 -6.85 4.83 1.32
N LEU A 37 -7.76 4.56 0.38
CA LEU A 37 -8.77 3.51 0.50
C LEU A 37 -8.15 2.11 0.57
N CYS A 38 -7.18 1.83 -0.30
CA CYS A 38 -6.45 0.56 -0.29
C CYS A 38 -5.72 0.35 1.05
N MET A 39 -5.03 1.38 1.56
CA MET A 39 -4.33 1.28 2.84
C MET A 39 -5.28 1.18 4.02
N ALA A 40 -6.45 1.83 3.98
CA ALA A 40 -7.46 1.65 5.02
C ALA A 40 -7.91 0.18 5.13
N TYR A 41 -8.13 -0.49 3.99
CA TYR A 41 -8.40 -1.93 3.98
C TYR A 41 -7.20 -2.74 4.49
N CYS A 42 -5.98 -2.45 4.00
CA CYS A 42 -4.78 -3.20 4.39
C CYS A 42 -4.45 -3.07 5.88
N LYS A 43 -4.78 -1.95 6.54
CA LYS A 43 -4.61 -1.79 8.00
C LYS A 43 -5.54 -2.68 8.82
N ILE A 44 -6.63 -3.15 8.23
CA ILE A 44 -7.55 -4.09 8.87
C ILE A 44 -7.09 -5.52 8.57
N GLU A 45 -6.85 -5.83 7.29
CA GLU A 45 -6.46 -7.17 6.84
C GLU A 45 -5.07 -7.60 7.35
N PHE A 46 -4.12 -6.67 7.39
CA PHE A 46 -2.72 -6.90 7.78
C PHE A 46 -2.35 -6.06 9.00
N ALA A 47 -3.22 -6.06 10.02
CA ALA A 47 -3.11 -5.15 11.17
C ALA A 47 -1.73 -5.22 11.85
N GLU A 48 -1.19 -6.42 12.09
CA GLU A 48 0.12 -6.61 12.73
C GLU A 48 1.26 -6.05 11.86
N THR A 49 1.30 -6.41 10.57
CA THR A 49 2.32 -5.94 9.62
C THR A 49 2.25 -4.42 9.44
N MET A 50 1.05 -3.86 9.36
CA MET A 50 0.87 -2.41 9.22
C MET A 50 1.27 -1.67 10.48
N ALA A 51 1.00 -2.23 11.67
CA ALA A 51 1.48 -1.68 12.93
C ALA A 51 3.01 -1.69 13.02
N GLU A 52 3.66 -2.77 12.57
CA GLU A 52 5.13 -2.86 12.49
C GLU A 52 5.70 -1.81 11.53
N ILE A 53 5.14 -1.67 10.33
CA ILE A 53 5.56 -0.66 9.36
C ILE A 53 5.41 0.75 9.96
N GLU A 54 4.29 1.05 10.61
CA GLU A 54 4.08 2.35 11.26
C GLU A 54 5.02 2.57 12.45
N HIS A 55 5.37 1.52 13.19
CA HIS A 55 6.37 1.59 14.25
C HIS A 55 7.77 1.88 13.70
N CYS A 56 8.19 1.15 12.66
CA CYS A 56 9.53 1.25 12.09
C CYS A 56 9.75 2.53 11.28
N TYR A 57 8.73 3.06 10.61
CA TYR A 57 8.89 4.16 9.64
C TYR A 57 8.03 5.39 9.97
N GLY A 58 7.17 5.30 10.98
CA GLY A 58 6.23 6.36 11.32
C GLY A 58 5.14 6.51 10.27
N LYS A 59 4.54 7.70 10.27
CA LYS A 59 3.44 8.04 9.36
C LYS A 59 3.98 8.43 7.97
N ILE A 60 4.33 7.43 7.18
CA ILE A 60 4.73 7.61 5.77
C ILE A 60 3.53 7.71 4.84
N ALA A 61 3.74 8.25 3.62
CA ALA A 61 2.68 8.38 2.63
C ALA A 61 2.08 7.02 2.21
N PRO A 62 0.78 6.93 1.89
CA PRO A 62 0.11 5.67 1.54
C PRO A 62 0.79 4.84 0.44
N ARG A 63 1.33 5.49 -0.60
CA ARG A 63 2.11 4.80 -1.64
C ARG A 63 3.38 4.13 -1.07
N LYS A 64 4.06 4.77 -0.11
CA LYS A 64 5.22 4.19 0.58
C LYS A 64 4.80 3.06 1.51
N GLN A 65 3.66 3.20 2.20
CA GLN A 65 3.08 2.11 3.00
C GLN A 65 2.82 0.88 2.14
N LEU A 66 2.24 1.06 0.95
CA LEU A 66 2.01 -0.05 0.01
C LEU A 66 3.32 -0.73 -0.40
N ILE A 67 4.38 0.03 -0.71
CA ILE A 67 5.70 -0.54 -1.04
C ILE A 67 6.23 -1.42 0.10
N MET A 68 6.18 -0.91 1.34
CA MET A 68 6.63 -1.66 2.51
C MET A 68 5.78 -2.90 2.75
N LEU A 69 4.45 -2.77 2.66
CA LEU A 69 3.55 -3.90 2.82
C LEU A 69 3.84 -5.00 1.79
N LEU A 70 4.00 -4.66 0.51
CA LEU A 70 4.32 -5.64 -0.53
C LEU A 70 5.66 -6.33 -0.27
N GLN A 71 6.66 -5.59 0.25
CA GLN A 71 7.94 -6.17 0.65
C GLN A 71 7.79 -7.16 1.82
N HIS A 72 6.99 -6.83 2.84
CA HIS A 72 6.67 -7.76 3.94
C HIS A 72 5.87 -8.98 3.46
N LEU A 73 5.07 -8.83 2.41
CA LEU A 73 4.37 -9.95 1.74
C LEU A 73 5.26 -10.74 0.77
N ASN A 74 6.59 -10.59 0.85
CA ASN A 74 7.59 -11.28 0.04
C ASN A 74 7.53 -11.00 -1.47
N TYR A 75 6.98 -9.86 -1.89
CA TYR A 75 7.11 -9.44 -3.29
C TYR A 75 8.54 -8.99 -3.55
N ASP A 76 9.17 -9.54 -4.59
CA ASP A 76 10.46 -9.05 -5.05
C ASP A 76 10.34 -7.65 -5.71
N TYR A 77 11.47 -6.99 -5.95
CA TYR A 77 11.48 -5.66 -6.56
C TYR A 77 10.89 -5.62 -7.98
N ALA A 78 10.90 -6.74 -8.72
CA ALA A 78 10.30 -6.80 -10.04
C ALA A 78 8.77 -6.87 -9.95
N ALA A 79 8.22 -7.63 -9.00
CA ALA A 79 6.80 -7.74 -8.72
C ALA A 79 6.24 -6.41 -8.20
N ILE A 80 6.94 -5.77 -7.24
CA ILE A 80 6.57 -4.42 -6.78
C ILE A 80 6.64 -3.44 -7.96
N GLY A 81 7.65 -3.55 -8.81
CA GLY A 81 7.80 -2.73 -10.02
C GLY A 81 6.61 -2.86 -10.96
N ARG A 82 6.15 -4.09 -11.23
CA ARG A 82 4.95 -4.36 -12.03
C ARG A 82 3.70 -3.72 -11.43
N VAL A 83 3.48 -3.88 -10.12
CA VAL A 83 2.34 -3.26 -9.43
C VAL A 83 2.38 -1.74 -9.58
N LEU A 84 3.55 -1.12 -9.41
CA LEU A 84 3.70 0.35 -9.47
C LEU A 84 3.84 0.94 -10.87
N GLY A 85 4.03 0.10 -11.90
CA GLY A 85 4.36 0.53 -13.26
C GLY A 85 5.74 1.19 -13.39
N ILE A 86 6.72 0.75 -12.61
CA ILE A 86 8.11 1.26 -12.64
C ILE A 86 9.10 0.09 -12.66
N ASN A 87 10.36 0.34 -13.04
CA ASN A 87 11.40 -0.69 -13.00
C ASN A 87 11.87 -1.01 -11.57
N SER A 88 12.49 -2.18 -11.40
CA SER A 88 12.99 -2.69 -10.11
C SER A 88 14.03 -1.77 -9.46
N ASP A 89 14.89 -1.12 -10.23
CA ASP A 89 15.85 -0.15 -9.71
C ASP A 89 15.18 1.08 -9.13
N SER A 90 14.09 1.53 -9.74
CA SER A 90 13.27 2.63 -9.22
C SER A 90 12.60 2.22 -7.92
N VAL A 91 12.13 0.97 -7.80
CA VAL A 91 11.62 0.42 -6.52
C VAL A 91 12.70 0.47 -5.45
N ARG A 92 13.90 -0.06 -5.73
CA ARG A 92 15.04 -0.04 -4.81
C ARG A 92 15.36 1.38 -4.33
N LYS A 93 15.39 2.35 -5.24
CA LYS A 93 15.61 3.77 -4.92
C LYS A 93 14.47 4.38 -4.09
N ASN A 94 13.21 3.97 -4.32
CA ASN A 94 12.09 4.42 -3.50
C ASN A 94 12.23 3.88 -2.07
N ILE A 95 12.52 2.58 -1.90
CA ILE A 95 12.71 1.95 -0.59
C ILE A 95 13.89 2.59 0.17
N ALA A 96 15.02 2.81 -0.48
CA ALA A 96 16.19 3.44 0.13
C ALA A 96 15.93 4.89 0.63
N ARG A 97 14.87 5.55 0.13
CA ARG A 97 14.42 6.89 0.57
C ARG A 97 13.34 6.83 1.65
N ILE A 98 12.95 5.64 2.10
CA ILE A 98 12.06 5.44 3.25
C ILE A 98 12.98 5.28 4.46
N THR A 99 13.17 6.37 5.20
CA THR A 99 14.04 6.40 6.36
C THR A 99 13.34 5.74 7.56
N PRO A 100 13.93 4.71 8.18
CA PRO A 100 13.44 4.18 9.46
C PRO A 100 13.51 5.23 10.56
N LEU A 101 12.57 5.20 11.50
CA LEU A 101 12.57 6.01 12.72
C LEU A 101 13.67 5.56 13.69
N THR A 102 13.94 4.26 13.74
CA THR A 102 14.97 3.65 14.58
C THR A 102 16.18 3.28 13.73
N LYS A 103 17.37 3.80 14.11
CA LYS A 103 18.67 3.33 13.61
C LYS A 103 19.11 2.11 14.39
#